data_AF-A0A318JVZ2-F1
#
_entry.id   AF-A0A318JVZ2-F1
#
_cell.length_a   1.000
_cell.length_b   1.000
_cell.length_c   1.000
_cell.angle_alpha   90.00
_cell.angle_beta   90.00
_cell.angle_gamma   90.00
#
_symmetry.space_group_name_H-M   'P 1'
#
loop_
_entity.id
_entity.type
_entity.pdbx_description
1 polymer ?
#
loop_
_entity_poly.entity_id
_entity_poly.type
_entity_poly.pdbx_seq_one_letter_code
_entity_poly.pdbx_strand_id
1 'polypeptide(L)'
;MTYAHFLAAFLLPALAVAVLVAIYTIRAKGFGSTLRIGGCVLAVLVVVAVMWTAPWDSWIIGRGAWTTPPNSVSARVFRVPVEELGFMAAQVLVVGVWTLALLAHRVDGYNPAGPWPWARAPLTRVSATCLWMALIIAGAVATVASDRLLYQGSMVVLVGIPLAIQRAVGADVLRRFRVLRLFALAPVAYFWLADRIAIGQGTWSISTQYTTGWKILGLPIEEYVFFWLTSLLIVDGLVLACHQEIHRRLPVGSPTLRRIPGHTTRVETHSPQRAG
;
A
#
# COMPACT_ATOMS: atom_id res chain seq x y z
N MET A 1 8.87 -17.24 -23.28
CA MET A 1 8.75 -17.71 -21.88
C MET A 1 7.27 -17.70 -21.49
N THR A 2 6.80 -18.63 -20.66
CA THR A 2 5.40 -18.57 -20.17
C THR A 2 5.27 -17.46 -19.13
N TYR A 3 4.05 -16.94 -18.91
CA TYR A 3 3.85 -15.87 -17.95
C TYR A 3 4.20 -16.33 -16.52
N ALA A 4 3.84 -17.56 -16.17
CA ALA A 4 4.18 -18.14 -14.87
C ALA A 4 5.70 -18.23 -14.61
N HIS A 5 6.49 -18.61 -15.62
CA HIS A 5 7.95 -18.65 -15.49
C HIS A 5 8.54 -17.27 -15.29
N PHE A 6 8.04 -16.26 -16.00
CA PHE A 6 8.44 -14.86 -15.79
C PHE A 6 8.15 -14.42 -14.35
N LEU A 7 6.92 -14.60 -13.90
CA LEU A 7 6.51 -14.21 -12.55
C LEU A 7 7.33 -14.93 -11.49
N ALA A 8 7.59 -16.22 -11.64
CA ALA A 8 8.44 -16.97 -10.71
C ALA A 8 9.88 -16.41 -10.69
N ALA A 9 10.46 -16.13 -11.86
CA ALA A 9 11.84 -15.66 -11.98
C ALA A 9 12.07 -14.26 -11.38
N PHE A 10 11.06 -13.38 -11.39
CA PHE A 10 11.20 -12.01 -10.88
C PHE A 10 10.53 -11.80 -9.51
N LEU A 11 9.35 -12.36 -9.27
CA LEU A 11 8.65 -12.13 -8.00
C LEU A 11 9.19 -12.98 -6.85
N LEU A 12 9.62 -14.22 -7.09
CA LEU A 12 10.14 -15.06 -6.00
C LEU A 12 11.44 -14.49 -5.40
N PRO A 13 12.42 -14.01 -6.19
CA PRO A 13 13.59 -13.34 -5.61
C PRO A 13 13.23 -12.08 -4.82
N ALA A 14 12.33 -11.24 -5.34
CA ALA A 14 11.89 -10.04 -4.63
C ALA A 14 11.20 -10.37 -3.31
N LEU A 15 10.32 -11.38 -3.31
CA LEU A 15 9.64 -11.86 -2.11
C LEU A 15 10.62 -12.49 -1.12
N ALA A 16 11.58 -13.28 -1.60
CA ALA A 16 12.62 -13.86 -0.77
C ALA A 16 13.44 -12.78 -0.07
N VAL A 17 13.88 -11.74 -0.79
CA VAL A 17 14.60 -10.60 -0.19
C VAL A 17 13.74 -9.91 0.86
N ALA A 18 12.47 -9.60 0.55
CA ALA A 18 11.57 -8.96 1.51
C ALA A 18 11.38 -9.81 2.79
N VAL A 19 11.19 -11.13 2.63
CA VAL A 19 11.04 -12.07 3.75
C VAL A 19 12.33 -12.18 4.56
N LEU A 20 13.49 -12.27 3.92
CA LEU A 20 14.79 -12.33 4.60
C LEU A 20 15.03 -11.09 5.44
N VAL A 21 14.72 -9.91 4.89
CA VAL A 21 14.78 -8.63 5.63
C VAL A 21 13.81 -8.66 6.81
N ALA A 22 12.58 -9.10 6.62
CA ALA A 22 11.62 -9.21 7.72
C ALA A 22 12.07 -10.19 8.82
N ILE A 23 12.62 -11.36 8.45
CA ILE A 23 13.18 -12.33 9.41
C ILE A 23 14.33 -11.71 10.18
N TYR A 24 15.24 -11.02 9.50
CA TYR A 24 16.35 -10.30 10.14
C TYR A 24 15.83 -9.25 11.15
N THR A 25 14.84 -8.45 10.75
CA THR A 25 14.23 -7.44 11.62
C THR A 25 13.53 -8.08 12.83
N ILE A 26 12.77 -9.15 12.63
CA ILE A 26 12.10 -9.89 13.72
C ILE A 26 13.12 -10.49 14.69
N ARG A 27 14.23 -11.03 14.19
CA ARG A 27 15.31 -11.55 15.05
C ARG A 27 16.00 -10.45 15.85
N ALA A 28 16.21 -9.28 15.25
CA ALA A 28 16.88 -8.17 15.89
C ALA A 28 16.01 -7.41 16.90
N LYS A 29 14.69 -7.32 16.67
CA LYS A 29 13.76 -6.46 17.43
C LYS A 29 12.62 -7.19 18.13
N GLY A 30 12.39 -8.46 17.80
CA GLY A 30 11.26 -9.24 18.30
C GLY A 30 9.96 -9.02 17.53
N PHE A 31 9.00 -9.90 17.77
CA PHE A 31 7.68 -9.88 17.09
C PHE A 31 6.65 -9.07 17.90
N GLY A 32 6.71 -7.75 17.74
CA GLY A 32 5.86 -6.78 18.44
C GLY A 32 4.42 -6.64 17.91
N SER A 33 3.61 -5.81 18.57
CA SER A 33 2.21 -5.55 18.23
C SER A 33 2.02 -4.94 16.83
N THR A 34 2.95 -4.09 16.38
CA THR A 34 2.96 -3.52 15.02
C THR A 34 3.03 -4.60 13.94
N LEU A 35 3.91 -5.59 14.11
CA LEU A 35 4.02 -6.68 13.14
C LEU A 35 2.80 -7.60 13.14
N ARG A 36 2.16 -7.79 14.30
CA ARG A 36 0.89 -8.54 14.40
C ARG A 36 -0.23 -7.84 13.64
N ILE A 37 -0.51 -6.58 13.98
CA ILE A 37 -1.55 -5.78 13.34
C ILE A 37 -1.26 -5.62 11.85
N GLY A 38 -0.02 -5.25 11.53
CA GLY A 38 0.45 -5.08 10.16
C GLY A 38 0.35 -6.36 9.32
N GLY A 39 0.68 -7.52 9.89
CA GLY A 39 0.53 -8.82 9.22
C GLY A 39 -0.93 -9.17 8.92
N CYS A 40 -1.84 -8.96 9.89
CA CYS A 40 -3.27 -9.14 9.65
C CYS A 40 -3.80 -8.21 8.57
N VAL A 41 -3.42 -6.93 8.62
CA VAL A 41 -3.81 -5.93 7.62
C VAL A 41 -3.25 -6.29 6.26
N LEU A 42 -2.00 -6.77 6.18
CA LEU A 42 -1.39 -7.23 4.94
C LEU A 42 -2.16 -8.38 4.31
N ALA A 43 -2.59 -9.37 5.10
CA ALA A 43 -3.42 -10.48 4.60
C ALA A 43 -4.75 -9.97 4.02
N VAL A 44 -5.40 -9.01 4.69
CA VAL A 44 -6.61 -8.35 4.17
C VAL A 44 -6.31 -7.58 2.89
N LEU A 45 -5.20 -6.84 2.83
CA LEU A 45 -4.81 -6.07 1.65
C LEU A 45 -4.56 -6.97 0.43
N VAL A 46 -4.04 -8.19 0.60
CA VAL A 46 -3.89 -9.15 -0.51
C VAL A 46 -5.26 -9.47 -1.11
N VAL A 47 -6.23 -9.83 -0.28
CA VAL A 47 -7.60 -10.17 -0.73
C VAL A 47 -8.26 -8.96 -1.38
N VAL A 48 -8.20 -7.80 -0.73
CA VAL A 48 -8.80 -6.56 -1.22
C VAL A 48 -8.17 -6.15 -2.55
N ALA A 49 -6.85 -6.22 -2.70
CA ALA A 49 -6.17 -5.86 -3.94
C ALA A 49 -6.62 -6.73 -5.12
N VAL A 50 -6.71 -8.05 -4.92
CA VAL A 50 -7.18 -8.96 -5.97
C VAL A 50 -8.64 -8.67 -6.32
N MET A 51 -9.52 -8.55 -5.31
CA MET A 51 -10.95 -8.32 -5.54
C MET A 51 -11.25 -6.94 -6.14
N TRP A 52 -10.46 -5.92 -5.79
CA TRP A 52 -10.64 -4.55 -6.27
C TRP A 52 -10.09 -4.37 -7.68
N THR A 53 -8.92 -4.94 -7.97
CA THR A 53 -8.22 -4.72 -9.24
C THR A 53 -8.69 -5.68 -10.33
N ALA A 54 -9.01 -6.93 -10.03
CA ALA A 54 -9.37 -7.93 -11.06
C ALA A 54 -10.57 -7.53 -11.94
N PRO A 55 -11.65 -6.89 -11.44
CA PRO A 55 -12.74 -6.42 -12.30
C PRO A 55 -12.31 -5.33 -13.29
N TRP A 56 -11.49 -4.36 -12.84
CA TRP A 56 -10.93 -3.33 -13.70
C TRP A 56 -9.98 -3.92 -14.74
N ASP A 57 -9.13 -4.86 -14.31
CA ASP A 57 -8.17 -5.52 -15.17
C ASP A 57 -8.89 -6.34 -16.27
N SER A 58 -9.92 -7.11 -15.88
CA SER A 58 -10.81 -7.81 -16.82
C SER A 58 -11.46 -6.87 -17.85
N TRP A 59 -11.82 -5.65 -17.43
CA TRP A 59 -12.41 -4.64 -18.31
C TRP A 59 -11.39 -4.06 -19.30
N ILE A 60 -10.18 -3.66 -18.86
CA ILE A 60 -9.15 -3.13 -19.76
C ILE A 60 -8.61 -4.19 -20.72
N ILE A 61 -8.50 -5.46 -20.29
CA ILE A 61 -8.18 -6.59 -21.18
C ILE A 61 -9.27 -6.76 -22.23
N GLY A 62 -10.54 -6.64 -21.82
CA GLY A 62 -11.68 -6.70 -22.75
C GLY A 62 -11.69 -5.58 -23.78
N ARG A 63 -11.07 -4.43 -23.48
CA ARG A 63 -10.83 -3.34 -24.43
C ARG A 63 -9.59 -3.56 -25.28
N GLY A 64 -8.73 -4.52 -24.93
CA GLY A 64 -7.45 -4.75 -25.60
C GLY A 64 -6.38 -3.75 -25.18
N ALA A 65 -6.48 -3.14 -23.99
CA ALA A 65 -5.47 -2.21 -23.49
C ALA A 65 -4.12 -2.90 -23.21
N TRP A 66 -4.17 -4.18 -22.85
CA TRP A 66 -3.01 -5.06 -22.82
C TRP A 66 -3.42 -6.50 -23.14
N THR A 67 -2.45 -7.29 -23.61
CA THR A 67 -2.66 -8.66 -24.10
C THR A 67 -1.49 -9.57 -23.74
N THR A 68 -1.74 -10.87 -23.82
CA THR A 68 -0.74 -11.93 -23.63
C THR A 68 -0.65 -12.78 -24.89
N PRO A 69 0.53 -13.34 -25.23
CA PRO A 69 0.65 -14.25 -26.36
C PRO A 69 -0.29 -15.46 -26.25
N PRO A 70 -0.68 -16.07 -27.37
CA PRO A 70 -1.43 -17.32 -27.34
C PRO A 70 -0.68 -18.39 -26.55
N ASN A 71 -1.40 -19.16 -25.72
CA ASN A 71 -0.86 -20.26 -24.92
C ASN A 71 0.26 -19.88 -23.91
N SER A 72 0.41 -18.59 -23.55
CA SER A 72 1.40 -18.17 -22.55
C SER A 72 0.90 -18.20 -21.10
N VAL A 73 -0.41 -18.38 -20.90
CA VAL A 73 -1.09 -18.37 -19.60
C VAL A 73 -1.75 -19.73 -19.33
N SER A 74 -1.77 -20.15 -18.07
CA SER A 74 -2.29 -21.47 -17.67
C SER A 74 -3.82 -21.51 -17.67
N ALA A 75 -4.45 -20.44 -17.21
CA ALA A 75 -5.91 -20.32 -17.10
C ALA A 75 -6.31 -18.84 -16.98
N ARG A 76 -7.62 -18.57 -17.09
CA ARG A 76 -8.19 -17.24 -16.86
C ARG A 76 -9.37 -17.31 -15.90
N VAL A 77 -9.47 -16.33 -15.01
CA VAL A 77 -10.70 -16.02 -14.26
C VAL A 77 -11.36 -14.83 -14.94
N PHE A 78 -12.52 -15.05 -15.54
CA PHE A 78 -13.08 -14.14 -16.55
C PHE A 78 -12.08 -13.91 -17.71
N ARG A 79 -11.52 -12.70 -17.84
CA ARG A 79 -10.48 -12.38 -18.83
C ARG A 79 -9.06 -12.33 -18.26
N VAL A 80 -8.94 -12.31 -16.93
CA VAL A 80 -7.67 -12.08 -16.23
C VAL A 80 -6.89 -13.40 -16.13
N PRO A 81 -5.63 -13.45 -16.58
CA PRO A 81 -4.75 -14.60 -16.35
C PRO A 81 -4.65 -14.95 -14.86
N VAL A 82 -4.62 -16.23 -14.50
CA VAL A 82 -4.41 -16.64 -13.09
C VAL A 82 -3.05 -16.16 -12.58
N GLU A 83 -2.05 -16.13 -13.46
CA GLU A 83 -0.74 -15.53 -13.22
C GLU A 83 -0.86 -14.06 -12.77
N GLU A 84 -1.73 -13.29 -13.40
CA GLU A 84 -1.93 -11.88 -13.09
C GLU A 84 -2.54 -11.69 -11.68
N LEU A 85 -3.47 -12.56 -11.28
CA LEU A 85 -3.98 -12.58 -9.90
C LEU A 85 -2.87 -12.91 -8.89
N GLY A 86 -1.98 -13.83 -9.26
CA GLY A 86 -0.78 -14.17 -8.49
C GLY A 86 0.18 -12.99 -8.37
N PHE A 87 0.38 -12.23 -9.45
CA PHE A 87 1.17 -11.01 -9.46
C PHE A 87 0.57 -9.94 -8.55
N MET A 88 -0.75 -9.69 -8.61
CA MET A 88 -1.43 -8.74 -7.71
C MET A 88 -1.16 -9.09 -6.24
N ALA A 89 -1.30 -10.35 -5.87
CA ALA A 89 -1.03 -10.82 -4.51
C ALA A 89 0.46 -10.68 -4.15
N ALA A 90 1.36 -11.08 -5.04
CA ALA A 90 2.80 -11.03 -4.80
C ALA A 90 3.31 -9.60 -4.67
N GLN A 91 2.82 -8.65 -5.46
CA GLN A 91 3.17 -7.24 -5.35
C GLN A 91 2.81 -6.70 -3.96
N VAL A 92 1.59 -7.01 -3.49
CA VAL A 92 1.15 -6.65 -2.13
C VAL A 92 2.07 -7.25 -1.07
N LEU A 93 2.43 -8.52 -1.21
CA LEU A 93 3.33 -9.20 -0.26
C LEU A 93 4.72 -8.58 -0.25
N VAL A 94 5.35 -8.36 -1.41
CA VAL A 94 6.70 -7.78 -1.51
C VAL A 94 6.74 -6.39 -0.89
N VAL A 95 5.85 -5.48 -1.34
CA VAL A 95 5.81 -4.10 -0.83
C VAL A 95 5.40 -4.08 0.63
N GLY A 96 4.43 -4.91 1.01
CA GLY A 96 3.88 -4.96 2.36
C GLY A 96 4.87 -5.47 3.39
N VAL A 97 5.51 -6.62 3.13
CA VAL A 97 6.55 -7.18 4.00
C VAL A 97 7.73 -6.21 4.12
N TRP A 98 8.18 -5.62 3.01
CA TRP A 98 9.21 -4.58 3.02
C TRP A 98 8.84 -3.39 3.91
N THR A 99 7.60 -2.89 3.77
CA THR A 99 7.08 -1.78 4.58
C THR A 99 7.03 -2.13 6.06
N LEU A 100 6.56 -3.34 6.40
CA LEU A 100 6.49 -3.81 7.79
C LEU A 100 7.86 -3.94 8.43
N ALA A 101 8.87 -4.40 7.68
CA ALA A 101 10.24 -4.43 8.16
C ALA A 101 10.74 -3.00 8.51
N LEU A 102 10.50 -2.02 7.62
CA LEU A 102 10.85 -0.62 7.88
C LEU A 102 10.09 -0.02 9.09
N LEU A 103 8.81 -0.35 9.24
CA LEU A 103 8.01 0.08 10.39
C LEU A 103 8.53 -0.51 11.70
N ALA A 104 8.88 -1.80 11.71
CA ALA A 104 9.47 -2.45 12.88
C ALA A 104 10.80 -1.81 13.32
N HIS A 105 11.60 -1.27 12.39
CA HIS A 105 12.81 -0.51 12.73
C HIS A 105 12.54 0.86 13.36
N ARG A 106 11.32 1.41 13.25
CA ARG A 106 10.98 2.78 13.68
C ARG A 106 10.07 2.84 14.91
N VAL A 107 9.35 1.77 15.23
CA VAL A 107 8.37 1.79 16.33
C VAL A 107 9.01 1.70 17.72
N ASP A 108 10.25 1.22 17.83
CA ASP A 108 11.02 1.34 19.08
C ASP A 108 11.58 2.76 19.23
N GLY A 109 10.81 3.66 19.83
CA GLY A 109 11.32 4.93 20.36
C GLY A 109 11.00 6.21 19.58
N TYR A 110 10.20 6.16 18.51
CA TYR A 110 9.70 7.40 17.89
C TYR A 110 8.55 7.99 18.71
N ASN A 111 8.91 8.80 19.70
CA ASN A 111 8.00 9.77 20.31
C ASN A 111 8.01 11.03 19.43
N PRO A 112 6.94 11.37 18.69
CA PRO A 112 6.85 12.67 18.06
C PRO A 112 6.50 13.70 19.14
N ALA A 113 7.37 13.87 20.12
CA ALA A 113 7.39 15.04 21.01
C ALA A 113 7.91 16.29 20.28
N GLY A 114 7.74 16.34 18.95
CA GLY A 114 7.92 17.52 18.15
C GLY A 114 6.55 18.19 17.96
N PRO A 115 6.42 19.51 18.16
CA PRO A 115 5.15 20.22 18.04
C PRO A 115 4.74 20.30 16.57
N TRP A 116 4.18 19.23 16.00
CA TRP A 116 3.43 19.36 14.76
C TRP A 116 2.14 20.11 15.11
N PRO A 117 1.85 21.25 14.47
CA PRO A 117 0.65 22.01 14.77
C PRO A 117 -0.57 21.17 14.38
N TRP A 118 -1.18 20.53 15.37
CA TRP A 118 -2.45 19.81 15.27
C TRP A 118 -3.53 20.68 14.63
N ALA A 119 -3.41 22.01 14.78
CA ALA A 119 -4.23 23.01 14.11
C ALA A 119 -4.29 22.84 12.57
N ARG A 120 -3.22 22.39 11.91
CA ARG A 120 -3.19 22.21 10.44
C ARG A 120 -3.57 20.79 9.98
N ALA A 121 -3.80 19.86 10.91
CA ALA A 121 -4.11 18.48 10.56
C ALA A 121 -5.43 18.34 9.76
N PRO A 122 -6.55 19.01 10.13
CA PRO A 122 -7.78 18.96 9.35
C PRO A 122 -7.60 19.53 7.94
N LEU A 123 -6.99 20.71 7.81
CA LEU A 123 -6.74 21.34 6.51
C LEU A 123 -5.87 20.46 5.60
N THR A 124 -4.84 19.80 6.15
CA THR A 124 -3.98 18.88 5.40
C THR A 124 -4.75 17.68 4.86
N ARG A 125 -5.69 17.14 5.64
CA ARG A 125 -6.55 16.03 5.19
C ARG A 125 -7.54 16.47 4.13
N VAL A 126 -8.22 17.59 4.34
CA VAL A 126 -9.18 18.13 3.37
C VAL A 126 -8.49 18.45 2.05
N SER A 127 -7.38 19.20 2.06
CA SER A 127 -6.69 19.57 0.83
C SER A 127 -6.14 18.36 0.07
N ALA A 128 -5.55 17.39 0.77
CA ALA A 128 -5.06 16.16 0.15
C ALA A 128 -6.20 15.31 -0.41
N THR A 129 -7.35 15.27 0.26
CA THR A 129 -8.54 14.55 -0.23
C THR A 129 -9.12 15.23 -1.45
N CYS A 130 -9.31 16.55 -1.41
CA CYS A 130 -9.79 17.33 -2.55
C CYS A 130 -8.88 17.18 -3.78
N LEU A 131 -7.57 17.14 -3.59
CA LEU A 131 -6.63 16.87 -4.67
C LEU A 131 -6.89 15.51 -5.33
N TRP A 132 -7.04 14.44 -4.55
CA TRP A 132 -7.36 13.12 -5.11
C TRP A 132 -8.75 13.07 -5.76
N MET A 133 -9.75 13.75 -5.19
CA MET A 133 -11.06 13.88 -5.81
C MET A 133 -10.97 14.56 -7.18
N ALA A 134 -10.20 15.64 -7.30
CA ALA A 134 -9.95 16.30 -8.58
C ALA A 134 -9.24 15.37 -9.58
N LEU A 135 -8.26 14.59 -9.12
CA LEU A 135 -7.56 13.60 -9.95
C LEU A 135 -8.48 12.46 -10.40
N ILE A 136 -9.38 11.98 -9.54
CA ILE A 136 -10.39 10.97 -9.91
C ILE A 136 -11.30 11.51 -11.00
N ILE A 137 -11.82 12.73 -10.84
CA ILE A 137 -12.68 13.37 -11.84
C ILE A 137 -11.92 13.54 -13.16
N ALA A 138 -10.69 14.06 -13.11
CA ALA A 138 -9.85 14.21 -14.29
C ALA A 138 -9.56 12.86 -14.97
N GLY A 139 -9.29 11.81 -14.20
CA GLY A 139 -9.07 10.45 -14.70
C GLY A 139 -10.31 9.87 -15.37
N ALA A 140 -11.50 10.07 -14.77
CA ALA A 140 -12.77 9.62 -15.35
C ALA A 140 -13.06 10.35 -16.67
N VAL A 141 -12.88 11.67 -16.70
CA VAL A 141 -13.01 12.47 -17.93
C VAL A 141 -12.02 12.00 -18.98
N ALA A 142 -10.74 11.82 -18.62
CA ALA A 142 -9.70 11.36 -19.54
C ALA A 142 -10.03 9.98 -20.14
N THR A 143 -10.54 9.06 -19.33
CA THR A 143 -10.92 7.69 -19.76
C THR A 143 -11.97 7.71 -20.85
N VAL A 144 -12.94 8.62 -20.77
CA VAL A 144 -14.06 8.72 -21.71
C VAL A 144 -13.72 9.63 -22.90
N ALA A 145 -12.90 10.65 -22.69
CA ALA A 145 -12.57 11.64 -23.70
C ALA A 145 -11.57 11.15 -24.76
N SER A 146 -10.72 10.16 -24.44
CA SER A 146 -9.72 9.66 -25.37
C SER A 146 -9.36 8.21 -25.13
N ASP A 147 -9.40 7.39 -26.18
CA ASP A 147 -8.90 6.01 -26.15
C ASP A 147 -7.45 5.96 -25.64
N ARG A 148 -6.58 6.90 -26.06
CA ARG A 148 -5.17 6.97 -25.63
C ARG A 148 -5.00 7.19 -24.13
N LEU A 149 -6.01 7.71 -23.45
CA LEU A 149 -5.99 7.94 -22.02
C LEU A 149 -6.81 6.90 -21.25
N LEU A 150 -7.36 5.89 -21.92
CA LEU A 150 -8.21 4.87 -21.30
C LEU A 150 -7.47 4.15 -20.19
N TYR A 151 -6.25 3.66 -20.44
CA TYR A 151 -5.47 2.97 -19.42
C TYR A 151 -5.18 3.92 -18.25
N GLN A 152 -4.49 5.04 -18.53
CA GLN A 152 -4.01 5.95 -17.49
C GLN A 152 -5.16 6.57 -16.67
N GLY A 153 -6.23 7.00 -17.33
CA GLY A 153 -7.39 7.62 -16.71
C GLY A 153 -8.14 6.64 -15.80
N SER A 154 -8.40 5.43 -16.30
CA SER A 154 -9.16 4.44 -15.55
C SER A 154 -8.38 3.90 -14.35
N MET A 155 -7.05 3.76 -14.50
CA MET A 155 -6.15 3.44 -13.40
C MET A 155 -6.21 4.50 -12.31
N VAL A 156 -6.16 5.78 -12.66
CA VAL A 156 -6.27 6.90 -11.70
C VAL A 156 -7.61 6.86 -10.97
N VAL A 157 -8.71 6.52 -11.64
CA VAL A 157 -10.01 6.32 -10.97
C VAL A 157 -9.94 5.16 -9.98
N LEU A 158 -9.46 3.99 -10.43
CA LEU A 158 -9.37 2.77 -9.62
C LEU A 158 -8.59 2.99 -8.32
N VAL A 159 -7.39 3.56 -8.42
CA VAL A 159 -6.48 3.74 -7.27
C VAL A 159 -6.74 5.05 -6.53
N GLY A 160 -7.27 6.06 -7.22
CA GLY A 160 -7.54 7.37 -6.66
C GLY A 160 -8.61 7.32 -5.57
N ILE A 161 -9.65 6.49 -5.74
CA ILE A 161 -10.72 6.31 -4.74
C ILE A 161 -10.14 5.87 -3.38
N PRO A 162 -9.42 4.73 -3.26
CA PRO A 162 -8.83 4.33 -1.99
C PRO A 162 -7.75 5.32 -1.50
N LEU A 163 -6.98 5.96 -2.38
CA LEU A 163 -6.02 6.99 -1.98
C LEU A 163 -6.71 8.21 -1.35
N ALA A 164 -7.84 8.66 -1.90
CA ALA A 164 -8.64 9.75 -1.35
C ALA A 164 -9.14 9.40 0.06
N ILE A 165 -9.63 8.17 0.26
CA ILE A 165 -10.05 7.67 1.58
C ILE A 165 -8.87 7.69 2.56
N GLN A 166 -7.70 7.18 2.16
CA GLN A 166 -6.50 7.21 3.00
C GLN A 166 -6.07 8.64 3.38
N ARG A 167 -6.22 9.61 2.46
CA ARG A 167 -5.97 11.04 2.77
C ARG A 167 -6.98 11.62 3.75
N ALA A 168 -8.26 11.29 3.58
CA ALA A 168 -9.32 11.71 4.48
C ALA A 168 -9.12 11.17 5.90
N VAL A 169 -8.62 9.93 6.02
CA VAL A 169 -8.34 9.28 7.32
C VAL A 169 -7.10 9.88 8.00
N GLY A 170 -6.00 10.07 7.27
CA GLY A 170 -4.72 10.35 7.94
C GLY A 170 -3.62 10.99 7.11
N ALA A 171 -3.94 11.91 6.18
CA ALA A 171 -2.89 12.65 5.44
C ALA A 171 -1.86 13.33 6.36
N ASP A 172 -2.26 13.77 7.56
CA ASP A 172 -1.35 14.34 8.56
C ASP A 172 -0.34 13.31 9.10
N VAL A 173 -0.76 12.07 9.30
CA VAL A 173 0.11 10.95 9.68
C VAL A 173 1.03 10.59 8.51
N LEU A 174 0.47 10.40 7.32
CA LEU A 174 1.25 10.05 6.12
C LEU A 174 2.33 11.09 5.79
N ARG A 175 2.09 12.37 6.09
CA ARG A 175 3.07 13.44 5.91
C ARG A 175 4.24 13.33 6.90
N ARG A 176 3.99 12.92 8.15
CA ARG A 176 5.04 12.68 9.15
C ARG A 176 5.92 11.50 8.74
N PHE A 177 5.32 10.47 8.16
CA PHE A 177 6.02 9.28 7.68
C PHE A 177 6.58 9.42 6.26
N ARG A 178 6.66 10.63 5.67
CA ARG A 178 7.10 10.83 4.28
C ARG A 178 8.45 10.20 3.93
N VAL A 179 9.41 10.22 4.87
CA VAL A 179 10.74 9.64 4.66
C VAL A 179 10.66 8.12 4.66
N LEU A 180 9.95 7.53 5.62
CA LEU A 180 9.72 6.07 5.64
C LEU A 180 8.99 5.63 4.37
N ARG A 181 7.95 6.36 3.97
CA ARG A 181 7.17 6.08 2.75
C ARG A 181 8.05 6.09 1.51
N LEU A 182 8.97 7.06 1.41
CA LEU A 182 9.93 7.11 0.30
C LEU A 182 10.80 5.84 0.24
N PHE A 183 11.34 5.38 1.37
CA PHE A 183 12.11 4.12 1.42
C PHE A 183 11.24 2.87 1.21
N ALA A 184 9.99 2.91 1.66
CA ALA A 184 9.04 1.81 1.48
C ALA A 184 8.65 1.62 0.01
N LEU A 185 8.79 2.66 -0.83
CA LEU A 185 8.59 2.59 -2.27
C LEU A 185 9.81 2.08 -3.04
N ALA A 186 10.92 1.69 -2.38
CA ALA A 186 12.09 1.14 -3.06
C ALA A 186 11.79 -0.05 -4.00
N PRO A 187 10.89 -1.00 -3.67
CA PRO A 187 10.53 -2.10 -4.57
C PRO A 187 9.93 -1.66 -5.91
N VAL A 188 9.41 -0.44 -6.02
CA VAL A 188 8.84 0.11 -7.27
C VAL A 188 9.86 0.10 -8.40
N ALA A 189 11.12 0.45 -8.13
CA ALA A 189 12.17 0.45 -9.14
C ALA A 189 12.48 -0.97 -9.66
N TYR A 190 12.37 -1.98 -8.79
CA TYR A 190 12.51 -3.38 -9.18
C TYR A 190 11.37 -3.81 -10.11
N PHE A 191 10.14 -3.44 -9.78
CA PHE A 191 9.00 -3.76 -10.64
C PHE A 191 9.07 -3.08 -11.99
N TRP A 192 9.50 -1.82 -12.07
CA TRP A 192 9.73 -1.16 -13.37
C TRP A 192 10.75 -1.91 -14.22
N LEU A 193 11.84 -2.39 -13.61
CA LEU A 193 12.85 -3.18 -14.32
C LEU A 193 12.28 -4.52 -14.80
N ALA A 194 11.61 -5.25 -13.92
CA ALA A 194 11.00 -6.53 -14.25
C ALA A 194 10.00 -6.37 -15.40
N ASP A 195 9.12 -5.38 -15.31
CA ASP A 195 8.07 -5.18 -16.28
C ASP A 195 8.59 -4.72 -17.65
N ARG A 196 9.62 -3.87 -17.66
CA ARG A 196 10.36 -3.51 -18.88
C ARG A 196 10.92 -4.75 -19.56
N ILE A 197 11.49 -5.68 -18.81
CA ILE A 197 12.01 -6.94 -19.33
C ILE A 197 10.86 -7.81 -19.86
N ALA A 198 9.74 -7.89 -19.13
CA ALA A 198 8.56 -8.67 -19.53
C ALA A 198 8.02 -8.23 -20.89
N ILE A 199 7.80 -6.92 -21.06
CA ILE A 199 7.33 -6.31 -22.31
C ILE A 199 8.38 -6.51 -23.42
N GLY A 200 9.66 -6.29 -23.11
CA GLY A 200 10.76 -6.46 -24.07
C GLY A 200 10.91 -7.90 -24.58
N GLN A 201 10.54 -8.88 -23.77
CA GLN A 201 10.53 -10.31 -24.15
C GLN A 201 9.21 -10.77 -24.75
N GLY A 202 8.22 -9.89 -24.86
CA GLY A 202 6.88 -10.23 -25.35
C GLY A 202 6.12 -11.18 -24.43
N THR A 203 6.44 -11.20 -23.13
CA THR A 203 5.68 -12.00 -22.13
C THR A 203 4.23 -11.53 -22.06
N TRP A 204 4.06 -10.23 -22.15
CA TRP A 204 2.79 -9.53 -22.34
C TRP A 204 3.06 -8.23 -23.12
N SER A 205 2.03 -7.61 -23.68
CA SER A 205 2.17 -6.38 -24.46
C SER A 205 1.08 -5.37 -24.13
N ILE A 206 1.45 -4.10 -24.11
CA ILE A 206 0.53 -2.97 -23.94
C ILE A 206 0.10 -2.40 -25.30
N SER A 207 -1.14 -1.97 -25.41
CA SER A 207 -1.69 -1.38 -26.64
C SER A 207 -1.16 0.02 -26.88
N THR A 208 -0.83 0.33 -28.14
CA THR A 208 -0.50 1.69 -28.58
C THR A 208 -1.73 2.58 -28.78
N GLN A 209 -2.93 1.97 -28.87
CA GLN A 209 -4.19 2.70 -29.03
C GLN A 209 -4.71 3.21 -27.69
N TYR A 210 -4.60 2.38 -26.64
CA TYR A 210 -5.21 2.66 -25.34
C TYR A 210 -4.26 3.27 -24.30
N THR A 211 -3.07 3.65 -24.75
CA THR A 211 -2.02 4.30 -23.93
C THR A 211 -1.58 5.62 -24.55
N THR A 212 -0.89 6.43 -23.75
CA THR A 212 -0.35 7.74 -24.12
C THR A 212 0.70 7.66 -25.22
N GLY A 213 1.33 6.49 -25.39
CA GLY A 213 2.43 6.26 -26.32
C GLY A 213 3.80 6.71 -25.78
N TRP A 214 3.87 7.28 -24.57
CA TRP A 214 5.12 7.76 -23.98
C TRP A 214 5.87 6.59 -23.35
N LYS A 215 7.17 6.47 -23.68
CA LYS A 215 8.05 5.45 -23.10
C LYS A 215 9.30 6.09 -22.50
N ILE A 216 9.60 5.75 -21.26
CA ILE A 216 10.82 6.17 -20.55
C ILE A 216 11.69 4.93 -20.37
N LEU A 217 12.92 4.96 -20.90
CA LEU A 217 13.84 3.81 -20.86
C LEU A 217 13.21 2.51 -21.41
N GLY A 218 12.30 2.63 -22.38
CA GLY A 218 11.62 1.50 -23.02
C GLY A 218 10.34 1.00 -22.31
N LEU A 219 10.05 1.48 -21.10
CA LEU A 219 8.83 1.15 -20.36
C LEU A 219 7.75 2.24 -20.59
N PRO A 220 6.48 1.87 -20.88
CA PRO A 220 5.38 2.82 -20.96
C PRO A 220 5.18 3.62 -19.66
N ILE A 221 4.80 4.90 -19.76
CA ILE A 221 4.58 5.75 -18.58
C ILE A 221 3.47 5.19 -17.66
N GLU A 222 2.48 4.52 -18.24
CA GLU A 222 1.37 3.91 -17.54
C GLU A 222 1.86 2.91 -16.48
N GLU A 223 2.86 2.09 -16.84
CA GLU A 223 3.43 1.09 -15.95
C GLU A 223 4.26 1.74 -14.83
N TYR A 224 4.99 2.82 -15.13
CA TYR A 224 5.67 3.59 -14.08
C TYR A 224 4.68 4.06 -13.01
N VAL A 225 3.56 4.62 -13.47
CA VAL A 225 2.52 5.17 -12.61
C VAL A 225 1.73 4.05 -11.92
N PHE A 226 1.47 2.92 -12.59
CA PHE A 226 0.79 1.75 -12.03
C PHE A 226 1.52 1.22 -10.80
N PHE A 227 2.79 0.88 -10.96
CA PHE A 227 3.60 0.33 -9.87
C PHE A 227 3.78 1.34 -8.74
N TRP A 228 3.89 2.62 -9.05
CA TRP A 228 4.00 3.67 -8.04
C TRP A 228 2.70 3.83 -7.24
N LEU A 229 1.54 3.94 -7.90
CA LEU A 229 0.24 4.16 -7.25
C LEU A 229 -0.21 2.96 -6.43
N THR A 230 -0.08 1.74 -6.98
CA THR A 230 -0.44 0.51 -6.28
C THR A 230 0.47 0.26 -5.08
N SER A 231 1.77 0.52 -5.21
CA SER A 231 2.69 0.43 -4.06
C SER A 231 2.40 1.50 -3.01
N LEU A 232 2.06 2.73 -3.44
CA LEU A 232 1.66 3.80 -2.52
C LEU A 232 0.42 3.44 -1.71
N LEU A 233 -0.58 2.79 -2.33
CA LEU A 233 -1.76 2.27 -1.63
C LEU A 233 -1.42 1.30 -0.51
N ILE A 234 -0.51 0.36 -0.79
CA ILE A 234 -0.07 -0.66 0.17
C ILE A 234 0.69 0.00 1.32
N VAL A 235 1.68 0.84 1.00
CA VAL A 235 2.50 1.56 1.98
C VAL A 235 1.63 2.42 2.89
N ASP A 236 0.77 3.24 2.31
CA ASP A 236 -0.09 4.16 3.07
C ASP A 236 -1.10 3.40 3.93
N GLY A 237 -1.65 2.28 3.42
CA GLY A 237 -2.54 1.40 4.17
C GLY A 237 -1.89 0.84 5.42
N LEU A 238 -0.66 0.31 5.29
CA LEU A 238 0.08 -0.25 6.43
C LEU A 238 0.53 0.83 7.42
N VAL A 239 1.01 1.97 6.93
CA VAL A 239 1.41 3.10 7.81
C VAL A 239 0.23 3.59 8.63
N LEU A 240 -0.94 3.76 8.02
CA LEU A 240 -2.15 4.18 8.74
C LEU A 240 -2.62 3.12 9.73
N ALA A 241 -2.68 1.86 9.31
CA ALA A 241 -3.20 0.78 10.13
C ALA A 241 -2.31 0.41 11.32
N CYS A 242 -1.01 0.71 11.24
CA CYS A 242 -0.07 0.48 12.34
C CYS A 242 0.05 1.68 13.31
N HIS A 243 -0.63 2.80 13.03
CA HIS A 243 -0.44 4.04 13.79
C HIS A 243 -1.54 4.27 14.84
N GLN A 244 -1.13 4.39 16.11
CA GLN A 244 -2.03 4.54 17.27
C GLN A 244 -3.07 5.67 17.14
N GLU A 245 -2.69 6.81 16.58
CA GLU A 245 -3.59 7.94 16.35
C GLU A 245 -4.79 7.57 15.45
N ILE A 246 -4.62 6.67 14.49
CA ILE A 246 -5.70 6.23 13.60
C ILE A 246 -6.69 5.36 14.36
N HIS A 247 -6.22 4.48 15.24
CA HIS A 247 -7.09 3.67 16.11
C HIS A 247 -7.92 4.52 17.08
N ARG A 248 -7.43 5.72 17.47
CA ARG A 248 -8.22 6.65 18.29
C ARG A 248 -9.31 7.39 17.50
N ARG A 249 -9.11 7.55 16.19
CA ARG A 249 -10.03 8.26 15.29
C ARG A 249 -11.12 7.36 14.72
N LEU A 250 -10.80 6.09 14.51
CA LEU A 250 -11.76 5.10 14.03
C LEU A 250 -12.47 4.47 15.24
N PRO A 251 -13.81 4.58 15.35
CA PRO A 251 -14.58 3.95 16.40
C PRO A 251 -14.72 2.44 16.11
N VAL A 252 -13.60 1.71 16.09
CA VAL A 252 -13.63 0.25 16.11
C VAL A 252 -13.54 -0.13 17.58
N GLY A 253 -14.64 -0.67 18.12
CA GLY A 253 -14.91 -0.85 19.54
C GLY A 253 -13.66 -1.23 20.34
N SER A 254 -13.20 -0.29 21.17
CA SER A 254 -12.28 -0.59 22.25
C SER A 254 -12.92 -1.70 23.08
N PRO A 255 -12.29 -2.88 23.27
CA PRO A 255 -12.62 -3.68 24.43
C PRO A 255 -12.30 -2.77 25.61
N THR A 256 -13.34 -2.39 26.32
CA THR A 256 -13.31 -1.72 27.60
C THR A 256 -12.27 -2.41 28.47
N LEU A 257 -11.05 -1.86 28.54
CA LEU A 257 -10.22 -2.01 29.71
C LEU A 257 -10.93 -1.22 30.80
N ARG A 258 -11.96 -1.87 31.35
CA ARG A 258 -12.62 -1.50 32.59
C ARG A 258 -11.48 -1.44 33.59
N ARG A 259 -11.07 -0.22 33.96
CA ARG A 259 -10.28 0.01 35.17
C ARG A 259 -10.99 -0.75 36.28
N ILE A 260 -10.37 -1.80 36.79
CA ILE A 260 -10.79 -2.40 38.06
C ILE A 260 -10.42 -1.34 39.11
N PRO A 261 -11.37 -0.71 39.82
CA PRO A 261 -11.04 0.11 40.97
C PRO A 261 -10.72 -0.84 42.12
N GLY A 262 -9.43 -0.98 42.44
CA GLY A 262 -9.01 -1.93 43.46
C GLY A 262 -7.57 -1.72 43.91
N HIS A 263 -7.29 -0.59 44.55
CA HIS A 263 -6.61 -0.54 45.84
C HIS A 263 -6.38 0.93 46.24
N THR A 264 -7.26 1.42 47.11
CA THR A 264 -6.98 2.53 48.02
C THR A 264 -5.86 2.08 48.95
N THR A 265 -4.61 2.43 48.66
CA THR A 265 -3.55 2.43 49.67
C THR A 265 -3.81 3.64 50.55
N ARG A 266 -4.45 3.40 51.69
CA ARG A 266 -4.63 4.37 52.77
C ARG A 266 -3.23 4.76 53.26
N VAL A 267 -2.79 5.97 52.92
CA VAL A 267 -1.63 6.58 53.57
C VAL A 267 -2.11 7.02 54.96
N GLU A 268 -1.83 6.19 55.97
CA GLU A 268 -1.98 6.59 57.36
C GLU A 268 -0.90 7.64 57.67
N THR A 269 -1.36 8.88 57.80
CA THR A 269 -0.59 9.97 58.38
C THR A 269 -0.39 9.70 59.87
N HIS A 270 0.80 9.24 60.26
CA HIS A 270 1.22 9.29 61.65
C HIS A 270 1.59 10.73 62.03
N SER A 271 0.74 11.37 62.84
CA SER A 271 1.12 12.56 63.61
C SER A 271 2.17 12.21 64.67
N PRO A 272 3.22 13.02 64.87
CA PRO A 272 4.12 12.86 66.00
C PRO A 272 3.45 13.37 67.29
N GLN A 273 3.28 12.47 68.27
CA GLN A 273 2.98 12.83 69.64
C GLN A 273 4.20 13.51 70.28
N ARG A 274 3.93 14.62 70.96
CA ARG A 274 4.82 15.28 71.92
C ARG A 274 5.12 14.34 73.09
N ALA A 275 6.37 14.32 73.54
CA ALA A 275 6.75 13.99 74.92
C ALA A 275 8.13 14.62 75.21
N GLY A 276 8.22 15.38 76.31
CA GLY A 276 9.47 15.95 76.85
C GLY A 276 9.53 17.45 76.75
#